data_AF-A0A944DWT8-F1
#
_entry.id   AF-A0A944DWT8-F1
#
_cell.length_a   1.000
_cell.length_b   1.000
_cell.length_c   1.000
_cell.angle_alpha   90.00
_cell.angle_beta   90.00
_cell.angle_gamma   90.00
#
_symmetry.space_group_name_H-M   'P 1'
#
loop_
_entity.id
_entity.type
_entity.pdbx_description
1 polymer ?
#
loop_
_entity_poly.entity_id
_entity_poly.type
_entity_poly.pdbx_seq_one_letter_code
_entity_poly.pdbx_strand_id
1 'polypeptide(L)' 'MSAPQEAPQPAAADDGPKITRTDCDRCGTRVAGIDGRYACGVCGWVNHWSEGHRPLPPAEADVDFPGRTGAATQRER' A
#
# COMPACT_ATOMS: atom_id res chain seq x y z
N MET A 1 -9.17 20.94 -34.42
CA MET A 1 -9.65 19.57 -34.15
C MET A 1 -8.94 19.11 -32.91
N SER A 2 -9.56 19.29 -31.74
CA SER A 2 -8.96 18.89 -30.46
C SER A 2 -9.21 17.40 -30.25
N ALA A 3 -8.14 16.63 -30.02
CA ALA A 3 -8.26 15.25 -29.61
C ALA A 3 -8.99 15.17 -28.25
N PRO A 4 -9.78 14.13 -27.99
CA PRO A 4 -10.27 13.91 -26.63
C PRO A 4 -9.07 13.63 -25.72
N GLN A 5 -8.96 14.39 -24.62
CA GLN A 5 -8.10 14.00 -23.51
C GLN A 5 -8.71 12.74 -22.90
N GLU A 6 -8.01 11.62 -23.04
CA GLU A 6 -8.28 10.43 -22.25
C GLU A 6 -7.94 10.77 -20.79
N ALA A 7 -8.97 10.90 -19.96
CA ALA A 7 -8.78 11.01 -18.51
C ALA A 7 -7.99 9.78 -18.03
N PRO A 8 -7.11 9.91 -17.03
CA PRO A 8 -6.46 8.75 -16.44
C PRO A 8 -7.56 7.83 -15.90
N GLN A 9 -7.80 6.74 -16.61
CA GLN A 9 -8.70 5.69 -16.16
C GLN A 9 -8.11 5.18 -14.83
N PRO A 10 -8.88 5.16 -13.72
CA PRO A 10 -8.39 4.54 -12.50
C PRO A 10 -8.08 3.09 -12.87
N ALA A 11 -6.80 2.71 -12.77
CA ALA A 11 -6.36 1.36 -13.05
C ALA A 11 -7.30 0.41 -12.31
N ALA A 12 -7.98 -0.44 -13.07
CA ALA A 12 -9.02 -1.33 -12.60
C ALA A 12 -8.59 -2.01 -11.29
N ALA A 13 -9.34 -1.77 -10.21
CA ALA A 13 -9.18 -2.47 -8.96
C ALA A 13 -9.79 -3.88 -9.05
N ASP A 14 -9.54 -4.59 -10.16
CA ASP A 14 -10.25 -5.82 -10.55
C ASP A 14 -9.48 -7.11 -10.27
N ASP A 15 -8.58 -7.07 -9.29
CA ASP A 15 -7.99 -8.27 -8.74
C ASP A 15 -8.01 -8.16 -7.22
N GLY A 16 -8.93 -8.90 -6.59
CA GLY A 16 -8.96 -9.06 -5.13
C GLY A 16 -7.60 -9.53 -4.58
N PRO A 17 -7.40 -9.52 -3.25
CA PRO A 17 -6.12 -9.86 -2.63
C PRO A 17 -5.52 -11.16 -3.17
N LYS A 18 -4.23 -11.16 -3.52
CA LYS A 18 -3.56 -12.34 -4.08
C LYS A 18 -2.66 -13.00 -3.04
N ILE A 19 -2.74 -14.33 -2.97
CA ILE A 19 -1.79 -15.12 -2.17
C ILE A 19 -0.47 -15.20 -2.94
N THR A 20 0.59 -14.62 -2.38
CA THR A 20 1.96 -14.70 -2.93
C THR A 20 2.84 -15.55 -2.02
N ARG A 21 3.99 -16.01 -2.50
CA ARG A 21 4.96 -16.79 -1.71
C ARG A 21 6.37 -16.25 -1.89
N THR A 22 7.17 -16.35 -0.83
CA THR A 22 8.62 -16.06 -0.82
C THR A 22 9.31 -16.93 0.23
N ASP A 23 10.63 -16.86 0.32
CA ASP A 23 11.40 -17.42 1.44
C ASP A 23 11.62 -16.32 2.50
N CYS A 24 11.66 -16.72 3.77
CA CYS A 24 11.90 -15.79 4.88
C CYS A 24 13.37 -15.36 4.92
N ASP A 25 13.62 -14.04 4.89
CA ASP A 25 14.97 -13.47 4.89
C ASP A 25 15.78 -13.77 6.14
N ARG A 26 15.12 -14.21 7.23
CA ARG A 26 15.78 -14.54 8.49
C ARG A 26 16.10 -16.03 8.64
N CYS A 27 15.17 -16.93 8.32
CA CYS A 27 15.32 -18.36 8.59
C CYS A 27 15.15 -19.26 7.36
N GLY A 28 14.95 -18.69 6.17
CA GLY A 28 14.83 -19.41 4.90
C GLY A 28 13.54 -20.22 4.73
N THR A 29 12.62 -20.19 5.70
CA THR A 29 11.34 -20.91 5.60
C THR A 29 10.46 -20.30 4.51
N ARG A 30 9.85 -21.13 3.67
CA ARG A 30 8.83 -20.69 2.70
C ARG A 30 7.63 -20.09 3.43
N VAL A 31 7.29 -18.85 3.12
CA VAL A 31 6.14 -18.13 3.67
C VAL A 31 5.15 -17.79 2.57
N ALA A 32 3.86 -17.88 2.90
CA ALA A 32 2.78 -17.34 2.08
C ALA A 32 2.29 -16.03 2.69
N GLY A 33 1.90 -15.09 1.83
CA GLY A 33 1.46 -13.75 2.23
C GLY A 33 0.39 -13.21 1.30
N ILE A 34 -0.05 -11.98 1.58
CA ILE A 34 -1.05 -11.27 0.76
C ILE A 34 -0.37 -10.11 0.06
N ASP A 35 -0.41 -10.10 -1.27
CA ASP A 35 0.12 -9.02 -2.11
C ASP A 35 1.54 -8.57 -1.71
N GLY A 36 2.45 -9.52 -1.44
CA GLY A 36 3.82 -9.21 -1.04
C GLY A 36 4.02 -8.87 0.45
N ARG A 37 2.99 -9.02 1.28
CA ARG A 37 3.07 -8.81 2.74
C ARG A 37 3.21 -10.16 3.44
N TYR A 38 4.33 -10.35 4.12
CA TYR A 38 4.76 -11.63 4.66
C TYR A 38 4.99 -11.56 6.16
N ALA A 39 4.52 -12.59 6.86
CA ALA A 39 4.81 -12.82 8.28
C ALA A 39 5.23 -14.29 8.46
N CYS A 40 6.42 -14.50 9.00
CA CYS A 40 6.96 -15.83 9.24
C CYS A 40 6.44 -16.39 10.56
N GLY A 41 5.59 -17.41 10.49
CA GLY A 41 5.09 -18.13 11.68
C GLY A 41 6.15 -18.94 12.44
N VAL A 42 7.37 -19.08 11.91
CA VAL A 42 8.46 -19.84 12.55
C VAL A 42 9.38 -18.96 13.39
N CYS A 43 9.89 -17.86 12.83
CA CYS A 43 10.87 -17.00 13.51
C CYS A 43 10.36 -15.59 13.85
N GLY A 44 9.09 -15.29 13.54
CA GLY A 44 8.45 -14.01 13.84
C GLY A 44 8.89 -12.84 12.97
N TRP A 45 9.68 -13.07 11.92
CA TRP A 45 10.05 -12.03 10.96
C TRP A 45 8.82 -11.53 10.18
N VAL A 46 8.74 -10.22 9.96
CA VAL A 46 7.74 -9.55 9.12
C VAL A 46 8.52 -8.58 8.22
N ASN A 47 8.15 -8.52 6.94
CA ASN A 47 8.78 -7.59 6.01
C ASN A 47 8.33 -6.14 6.28
N HIS A 48 9.09 -5.16 5.80
CA HIS A 48 8.74 -3.75 5.95
C HIS A 48 7.43 -3.45 5.20
N TRP A 49 6.59 -2.60 5.77
CA TRP A 49 5.25 -2.32 5.24
C TRP A 49 5.27 -1.69 3.84
N SER A 50 6.38 -1.08 3.43
CA SER A 50 6.53 -0.52 2.07
C SER A 50 6.91 -1.54 1.01
N GLU A 51 7.24 -2.78 1.38
CA GLU A 51 7.70 -3.82 0.45
C GLU A 51 6.57 -4.63 -0.19
N GLY A 52 5.31 -4.30 0.12
CA GLY A 52 4.14 -4.91 -0.51
C GLY A 52 4.06 -4.58 -2.01
N HIS A 53 3.48 -5.49 -2.80
CA HIS A 53 3.35 -5.33 -4.24
C HIS A 53 2.30 -4.28 -4.64
N ARG A 54 1.33 -4.00 -3.76
CA ARG A 54 0.33 -2.96 -4.00
C ARG A 54 0.87 -1.58 -3.61
N PRO A 55 0.65 -0.56 -4.45
CA PRO A 55 0.99 0.80 -4.09
C PRO A 55 0.29 1.18 -2.79
N LEU A 56 1.00 1.92 -1.96
CA LEU A 56 0.46 2.42 -0.71
C LEU A 56 -0.56 3.53 -1.00
N PRO A 57 -1.63 3.65 -0.20
CA PRO A 57 -2.51 4.80 -0.29
C PRO A 57 -1.71 6.10 -0.14
N PRO A 58 -2.04 7.16 -0.91
CA PRO A 58 -1.44 8.46 -0.72
C PRO A 58 -1.88 9.08 0.62
N ALA A 59 -1.16 10.09 1.09
CA ALA A 59 -1.47 10.75 2.37
C ALA A 59 -2.89 11.37 2.37
N GLU A 60 -3.34 11.91 1.24
CA GLU A 60 -4.67 12.48 1.05
C GLU A 60 -5.79 11.44 1.24
N ALA A 61 -5.46 10.15 1.16
CA ALA A 61 -6.38 9.06 1.42
C ALA A 61 -6.50 8.70 2.91
N ASP A 62 -5.73 9.34 3.81
CA ASP A 62 -5.86 9.16 5.26
C ASP A 62 -7.07 9.91 5.86
N VAL A 63 -7.83 9.24 6.73
CA VAL A 63 -9.08 9.77 7.29
C VAL A 63 -8.86 11.06 8.08
N ASP A 64 -7.68 11.19 8.69
CA ASP A 64 -7.24 12.35 9.47
C ASP A 64 -6.36 13.32 8.67
N PHE A 65 -6.31 13.17 7.33
CA PHE A 65 -5.54 14.06 6.47
C PHE A 65 -5.96 15.53 6.69
N PRO A 66 -5.03 16.43 7.09
CA PRO A 66 -5.36 17.81 7.46
C PRO A 66 -6.07 18.61 6.37
N GLY A 67 -5.88 18.26 5.08
CA GLY A 67 -6.55 18.94 3.97
C GLY A 67 -8.02 18.53 3.75
N ARG A 68 -8.53 17.50 4.45
CA ARG A 68 -9.94 17.06 4.35
C ARG A 68 -10.85 17.74 5.35
N THR A 69 -10.41 17.85 6.59
CA THR A 69 -11.07 18.67 7.61
C THR A 69 -10.54 20.09 7.43
N GLY A 70 -11.35 21.00 6.90
CA GLY A 70 -11.00 22.42 6.91
C GLY A 70 -10.79 22.89 8.35
N ALA A 71 -9.56 22.80 8.86
CA ALA A 71 -9.15 23.26 10.17
C ALA A 71 -7.93 24.14 9.97
N ALA A 72 -8.20 25.43 10.03
CA ALA A 72 -7.23 26.48 10.10
C ALA A 72 -6.27 26.27 11.29
N THR A 73 -5.03 26.68 11.07
CA THR A 73 -4.07 27.10 12.10
C THR A 73 -3.55 26.03 13.05
N GLN A 74 -2.35 25.53 12.75
CA GLN A 74 -1.27 25.55 13.75
C GLN A 74 0.10 25.72 13.07
N ARG A 75 0.42 26.96 12.72
CA ARG A 75 1.81 27.42 12.75
C ARG A 75 1.99 27.99 14.15
N GLU A 76 2.89 27.41 14.92
CA GLU A 76 3.40 28.01 16.14
C GLU A 76 4.18 29.29 15.76
N ARG A 77 3.50 30.44 15.69
CA ARG A 77 3.97 31.77 16.14
C ARG A 77 2.88 32.83 16.10
#